data_AF-A0AAE9S0V0-F1
#
_entry.id   AF-A0AAE9S0V0-F1
#
_cell.length_a   1.000
_cell.length_b   1.000
_cell.length_c   1.000
_cell.angle_alpha   90.00
_cell.angle_beta   90.00
_cell.angle_gamma   90.00
#
_symmetry.space_group_name_H-M   'P 1'
#
loop_
_entity.id
_entity.type
_entity.pdbx_description
1 polymer ?
#
loop_
_entity_poly.entity_id
_entity_poly.type
_entity_poly.pdbx_seq_one_letter_code
_entity_poly.pdbx_strand_id
1 'polypeptide(L)'
;MNLAINQKGFGLVEILVALLILAIGILGFVGLQYRAVEATSEAGSRIQAINIARDLSDRIRVNRSVFNVYQSQIETPSNQKTYETNCFTSNCSETDLADFDVAQVVNKAASLGMTMNIMDCQDNNNGRSCIYVAWGDSSATNGTGTGDCTNGTAYNPNSTCVIMEAY
;
A
#
# COMPACT_ATOMS: atom_id res chain seq x y z
N MET A 1 66.18 31.78 4.64
CA MET A 1 66.14 31.50 3.19
C MET A 1 64.77 30.93 2.88
N ASN A 2 63.98 31.63 2.05
CA ASN A 2 62.60 31.25 1.71
C ASN A 2 62.57 29.91 0.96
N LEU A 3 61.78 28.96 1.47
CA LEU A 3 61.38 27.77 0.72
C LEU A 3 60.35 28.20 -0.34
N ALA A 4 60.81 28.40 -1.58
CA ALA A 4 59.90 28.60 -2.70
C ALA A 4 59.20 27.28 -3.04
N ILE A 5 57.90 27.22 -2.74
CA ILE A 5 57.04 26.09 -3.11
C ILE A 5 56.76 26.21 -4.62
N ASN A 6 57.35 25.31 -5.41
CA ASN A 6 57.19 25.30 -6.86
C ASN A 6 55.80 24.72 -7.21
N GLN A 7 54.84 25.59 -7.54
CA GLN A 7 53.51 25.18 -7.99
C GLN A 7 53.63 24.48 -9.35
N LYS A 8 53.48 23.16 -9.36
CA LYS A 8 53.23 22.41 -10.60
C LYS A 8 51.79 22.67 -11.00
N GLY A 9 51.56 23.49 -12.02
CA GLY A 9 50.23 23.71 -12.58
C GLY A 9 49.63 22.39 -13.07
N PHE A 10 48.33 22.21 -12.85
CA PHE A 10 47.58 21.05 -13.34
C PHE A 10 47.57 21.03 -14.87
N GLY A 11 47.88 19.88 -15.46
CA GLY A 11 47.81 19.70 -16.91
C GLY A 11 46.36 19.65 -17.39
N LEU A 12 46.07 20.14 -18.60
CA LEU A 12 44.71 20.10 -19.18
C LEU A 12 44.13 18.68 -19.23
N VAL A 13 44.99 17.66 -19.43
CA VAL A 13 44.63 16.24 -19.40
C VAL A 13 44.16 15.79 -18.00
N GLU A 14 44.78 16.30 -16.93
CA GLU A 14 44.45 15.93 -15.56
C GLU A 14 43.04 16.40 -15.17
N ILE A 15 42.67 17.60 -15.62
CA ILE A 15 41.33 18.15 -15.42
C ILE A 15 40.30 17.36 -16.22
N LEU A 16 40.60 16.98 -17.47
CA LEU A 16 39.70 16.16 -18.28
C LEU A 16 39.45 14.79 -17.65
N VAL A 17 40.48 14.15 -17.11
CA VAL A 17 40.34 12.86 -16.41
C VAL A 17 39.54 13.02 -15.11
N ALA A 18 39.78 14.09 -14.33
CA ALA A 18 39.01 14.36 -13.12
C ALA A 18 37.51 14.60 -13.42
N LEU A 19 37.21 15.37 -14.47
CA LEU A 19 35.83 15.60 -14.92
C LEU A 19 35.17 14.32 -15.43
N LEU A 20 35.90 13.45 -16.13
CA LEU A 20 35.40 12.15 -16.58
C LEU A 20 35.01 11.26 -15.40
N ILE A 21 35.87 11.16 -14.39
CA ILE A 21 35.60 10.36 -13.18
C ILE A 21 34.40 10.94 -12.43
N LEU A 22 34.33 12.26 -12.28
CA LEU A 22 33.21 12.95 -11.65
C LEU A 22 31.88 12.67 -12.38
N ALA A 23 31.88 12.73 -13.72
CA ALA A 23 30.70 12.45 -14.53
C ALA A 23 30.19 11.01 -14.32
N ILE A 24 31.09 10.02 -14.31
CA ILE A 24 30.73 8.61 -14.02
C ILE A 24 30.17 8.47 -12.60
N GLY A 25 30.79 9.13 -11.62
CA GLY A 25 30.33 9.13 -10.23
C GLY A 25 28.91 9.70 -10.08
N ILE A 26 28.61 10.81 -10.75
CA ILE A 26 27.29 11.43 -10.73
C ILE A 26 26.25 10.52 -11.40
N LEU A 27 26.56 9.90 -12.54
CA LEU A 27 25.64 8.96 -13.21
C LEU A 27 25.33 7.75 -12.32
N GLY A 28 26.33 7.21 -11.63
CA GLY A 28 26.14 6.15 -10.64
C GLY A 28 25.23 6.60 -9.48
N PHE A 29 25.47 7.78 -8.93
CA PHE A 29 24.64 8.35 -7.86
C PHE A 29 23.19 8.57 -8.30
N VAL A 30 22.95 9.11 -9.50
CA VAL A 30 21.61 9.32 -10.04
C VAL A 30 20.85 7.99 -10.19
N GLY A 31 21.53 6.93 -10.64
CA GLY A 31 20.93 5.60 -10.72
C GLY A 31 20.47 5.07 -9.35
N LEU A 32 21.28 5.27 -8.31
CA LEU A 32 20.90 4.93 -6.93
C LEU A 32 19.74 5.79 -6.41
N GLN A 33 19.79 7.10 -6.68
CA GLN A 33 18.74 8.04 -6.28
C GLN A 33 17.39 7.66 -6.89
N TYR A 34 17.36 7.24 -8.16
CA TYR A 34 16.12 6.80 -8.82
C TYR A 34 15.51 5.58 -8.11
N ARG A 35 16.32 4.56 -7.81
CA ARG A 35 15.87 3.37 -7.07
C ARG A 35 15.39 3.69 -5.65
N ALA A 36 16.06 4.62 -4.98
CA ALA A 36 15.66 5.07 -3.66
C ALA A 36 14.28 5.75 -3.66
N VAL A 37 13.98 6.55 -4.69
CA VAL A 37 12.66 7.20 -4.86
C VAL A 37 11.57 6.15 -5.11
N GLU A 38 11.82 5.19 -6.00
CA GLU A 38 10.90 4.08 -6.30
C GLU A 38 10.57 3.28 -5.02
N ALA A 39 11.60 2.87 -4.27
CA ALA A 39 11.44 2.14 -3.01
C ALA A 39 10.69 2.96 -1.94
N THR A 40 10.91 4.27 -1.88
CA THR A 40 10.20 5.15 -0.94
C THR A 40 8.73 5.30 -1.30
N SER A 41 8.41 5.42 -2.59
CA SER A 41 7.03 5.48 -3.09
C SER A 41 6.27 4.20 -2.74
N GLU A 42 6.87 3.04 -3.00
CA GLU A 42 6.26 1.74 -2.72
C GLU A 42 6.07 1.51 -1.21
N ALA A 43 7.06 1.85 -0.39
CA ALA A 43 6.93 1.81 1.06
C ALA A 43 5.79 2.72 1.55
N GLY A 44 5.63 3.90 0.93
CA GLY A 44 4.53 4.82 1.20
C GLY A 44 3.16 4.20 0.95
N SER A 45 2.95 3.61 -0.24
CA SER A 45 1.71 2.89 -0.58
C SER A 45 1.42 1.76 0.41
N ARG A 46 2.44 0.96 0.74
CA ARG A 46 2.29 -0.13 1.71
C ARG A 46 1.87 0.36 3.10
N ILE A 47 2.43 1.46 3.58
CA ILE A 47 2.05 2.06 4.87
C ILE A 47 0.58 2.51 4.83
N GLN A 48 0.15 3.16 3.74
CA GLN A 48 -1.25 3.57 3.59
C GLN A 48 -2.20 2.37 3.56
N ALA A 49 -1.85 1.31 2.84
CA ALA A 49 -2.62 0.08 2.81
C ALA A 49 -2.77 -0.57 4.21
N ILE A 50 -1.68 -0.61 4.99
CA ILE A 50 -1.71 -1.08 6.39
C ILE A 50 -2.63 -0.20 7.26
N ASN A 51 -2.56 1.12 7.12
CA ASN A 51 -3.38 2.04 7.89
C ASN A 51 -4.87 1.86 7.56
N ILE A 52 -5.21 1.68 6.29
CA ILE A 52 -6.58 1.40 5.82
C ILE A 52 -7.08 0.07 6.39
N ALA A 53 -6.28 -0.99 6.28
CA ALA A 53 -6.63 -2.30 6.83
C ALA A 53 -6.88 -2.23 8.34
N ARG A 54 -6.05 -1.46 9.06
CA ARG A 54 -6.18 -1.25 10.50
C ARG A 54 -7.42 -0.45 10.87
N ASP A 55 -7.73 0.62 10.13
CA ASP A 55 -8.94 1.43 10.34
C ASP A 55 -10.19 0.55 10.22
N LEU A 56 -10.29 -0.28 9.17
CA LEU A 56 -11.40 -1.22 9.03
C LEU A 56 -11.43 -2.26 10.16
N SER A 57 -10.27 -2.82 10.52
CA SER A 57 -10.16 -3.79 11.61
C SER A 57 -10.65 -3.21 12.93
N ASP A 58 -10.31 -1.96 13.24
CA ASP A 58 -10.73 -1.30 14.48
C ASP A 58 -12.24 -1.00 14.48
N ARG A 59 -12.83 -0.61 13.35
CA ARG A 59 -14.29 -0.44 13.20
C ARG A 59 -15.06 -1.74 13.41
N ILE A 60 -14.61 -2.81 12.77
CA ILE A 60 -15.15 -4.17 12.97
C ILE A 60 -15.06 -4.59 14.43
N ARG A 61 -13.96 -4.24 15.12
CA ARG A 61 -13.79 -4.58 16.54
C ARG A 61 -14.80 -3.90 17.43
N VAL A 62 -15.13 -2.64 17.14
CA VAL A 62 -16.11 -1.86 17.89
C VAL A 62 -17.52 -2.42 17.68
N ASN A 63 -17.82 -2.91 16.47
CA ASN A 63 -19.15 -3.39 16.09
C ASN A 63 -19.12 -4.85 15.60
N ARG A 64 -18.57 -5.74 16.45
CA ARG A 64 -18.26 -7.13 16.07
C ARG A 64 -19.49 -8.02 15.86
N SER A 65 -20.62 -7.67 16.49
CA SER A 65 -21.89 -8.43 16.42
C SER A 65 -22.41 -8.59 14.98
N VAL A 66 -22.09 -7.64 14.10
CA VAL A 66 -22.55 -7.59 12.70
C VAL A 66 -21.40 -7.75 11.69
N PHE A 67 -20.36 -8.52 12.04
CA PHE A 67 -19.21 -8.77 11.15
C PHE A 67 -19.60 -9.25 9.74
N ASN A 68 -20.61 -10.11 9.65
CA ASN A 68 -21.17 -10.60 8.38
C ASN A 68 -21.66 -9.46 7.47
N VAL A 69 -22.16 -8.35 8.03
CA VAL A 69 -22.57 -7.17 7.26
C VAL A 69 -21.34 -6.50 6.67
N TYR A 70 -20.28 -6.27 7.46
CA TYR A 70 -19.01 -5.73 6.95
C TYR A 70 -18.46 -6.57 5.80
N GLN A 71 -18.45 -7.90 5.95
CA GLN A 71 -17.99 -8.82 4.93
C GLN A 71 -18.82 -8.70 3.64
N SER A 72 -20.15 -8.72 3.74
CA SER A 72 -21.02 -8.61 2.55
C SER A 72 -20.94 -7.26 1.84
N GLN A 73 -20.76 -6.17 2.61
CA GLN A 73 -20.74 -4.83 2.06
C GLN A 73 -19.41 -4.51 1.36
N ILE A 74 -18.33 -5.16 1.78
CA ILE A 74 -17.02 -4.97 1.15
C ILE A 74 -16.74 -5.95 0.01
N GLU A 75 -17.50 -7.04 -0.12
CA GLU A 75 -17.19 -8.11 -1.08
C GLU A 75 -17.20 -7.62 -2.54
N THR A 76 -18.12 -6.72 -2.89
CA THR A 76 -18.30 -6.25 -4.27
C THR A 76 -18.34 -4.73 -4.38
N PRO A 77 -17.79 -4.15 -5.47
CA PRO A 77 -17.80 -2.69 -5.66
C PRO A 77 -19.19 -2.04 -5.67
N SER A 78 -20.25 -2.80 -5.97
CA SER A 78 -21.64 -2.32 -5.93
C SER A 78 -22.12 -2.07 -4.51
N ASN A 79 -21.65 -2.86 -3.55
CA ASN A 79 -22.07 -2.79 -2.15
C ASN A 79 -21.27 -1.73 -1.37
N GLN A 80 -20.06 -1.40 -1.84
CA GLN A 80 -19.11 -0.55 -1.14
C GLN A 80 -19.43 0.97 -1.12
N LYS A 81 -20.42 1.46 -1.89
CA LYS A 81 -20.53 2.90 -2.22
C LYS A 81 -21.74 3.63 -1.66
N THR A 82 -22.72 2.92 -1.12
CA THR A 82 -23.98 3.53 -0.70
C THR A 82 -24.27 3.16 0.73
N TYR A 83 -24.07 4.13 1.63
CA TYR A 83 -24.59 4.02 2.98
C TYR A 83 -26.03 4.53 3.03
N GLU A 84 -26.91 3.85 3.76
CA GLU A 84 -28.31 4.30 3.89
C GLU A 84 -28.44 5.49 4.85
N THR A 85 -27.71 5.47 5.96
CA THR A 85 -27.79 6.48 7.04
C THR A 85 -26.42 7.09 7.34
N ASN A 86 -26.35 8.43 7.47
CA ASN A 86 -25.12 9.11 7.87
C ASN A 86 -24.98 9.09 9.40
N CYS A 87 -24.10 8.24 9.90
CA CYS A 87 -23.89 8.07 11.34
C CYS A 87 -23.18 9.22 12.05
N PHE A 88 -22.76 10.27 11.32
CA PHE A 88 -22.29 11.52 11.93
C PHE A 88 -23.43 12.48 12.29
N THR A 89 -24.57 12.37 11.62
CA THR A 89 -25.69 13.33 11.77
C THR A 89 -26.96 12.70 12.33
N SER A 90 -27.07 11.38 12.30
CA SER A 90 -28.21 10.62 12.79
C SER A 90 -27.75 9.41 13.60
N ASN A 91 -28.60 8.93 14.49
CA ASN A 91 -28.34 7.72 15.25
C ASN A 91 -28.45 6.49 14.33
N CYS A 92 -27.46 5.61 14.35
CA CYS A 92 -27.41 4.42 13.52
C CYS A 92 -27.68 3.16 14.32
N SER A 93 -28.34 2.18 13.70
CA SER A 93 -28.32 0.80 14.22
C SER A 93 -26.94 0.16 13.99
N GLU A 94 -26.70 -1.01 14.58
CA GLU A 94 -25.43 -1.74 14.37
C GLU A 94 -25.19 -2.03 12.88
N THR A 95 -26.24 -2.35 12.11
CA THR A 95 -26.11 -2.63 10.66
C THR A 95 -25.86 -1.37 9.85
N ASP A 96 -26.54 -0.27 10.18
CA ASP A 96 -26.36 1.02 9.47
C ASP A 96 -24.95 1.59 9.73
N LEU A 97 -24.44 1.39 10.95
CA LEU A 97 -23.08 1.78 11.30
C LEU A 97 -22.05 0.99 10.50
N ALA A 98 -22.25 -0.32 10.32
CA ALA A 98 -21.34 -1.15 9.52
C ALA A 98 -21.32 -0.74 8.04
N ASP A 99 -22.49 -0.48 7.47
CA ASP A 99 -22.64 0.02 6.10
C ASP A 99 -21.95 1.39 5.91
N PHE A 100 -22.19 2.31 6.84
CA PHE A 100 -21.53 3.62 6.87
C PHE A 100 -20.01 3.49 6.98
N ASP A 101 -19.51 2.65 7.89
CA ASP A 101 -18.09 2.41 8.11
C ASP A 101 -17.39 1.85 6.87
N VAL A 102 -17.99 0.83 6.22
CA VAL A 102 -17.44 0.27 4.98
C VAL A 102 -17.39 1.35 3.90
N ALA A 103 -18.44 2.13 3.72
CA ALA A 103 -18.45 3.21 2.74
C ALA A 103 -17.38 4.28 3.02
N GLN A 104 -17.15 4.65 4.28
CA GLN A 104 -16.08 5.61 4.63
C GLN A 104 -14.69 5.05 4.27
N VAL A 105 -14.39 3.83 4.70
CA VAL A 105 -13.05 3.24 4.51
C VAL A 105 -12.80 2.92 3.04
N VAL A 106 -13.78 2.40 2.30
CA VAL A 106 -13.61 2.10 0.87
C VAL A 106 -13.47 3.38 0.05
N ASN A 107 -14.23 4.43 0.34
CA ASN A 107 -14.03 5.72 -0.34
C ASN A 107 -12.63 6.29 -0.05
N LYS A 108 -12.13 6.11 1.18
CA LYS A 108 -10.77 6.51 1.53
C LYS A 108 -9.73 5.69 0.74
N ALA A 109 -9.87 4.37 0.66
CA ALA A 109 -9.00 3.51 -0.13
C ALA A 109 -9.03 3.89 -1.62
N ALA A 110 -10.22 4.07 -2.19
CA ALA A 110 -10.40 4.45 -3.59
C ALA A 110 -9.75 5.81 -3.91
N SER A 111 -9.80 6.78 -2.98
CA SER A 111 -9.12 8.08 -3.14
C SER A 111 -7.59 7.97 -3.23
N LEU A 112 -7.02 6.86 -2.77
CA LEU A 112 -5.60 6.53 -2.84
C LEU A 112 -5.27 5.51 -3.95
N GLY A 113 -6.25 5.18 -4.82
CA GLY A 113 -6.08 4.17 -5.86
C GLY A 113 -5.95 2.75 -5.30
N MET A 114 -6.55 2.49 -4.14
CA MET A 114 -6.50 1.18 -3.48
C MET A 114 -7.86 0.49 -3.53
N THR A 115 -7.83 -0.84 -3.64
CA THR A 115 -9.01 -1.70 -3.54
C THR A 115 -8.94 -2.52 -2.26
N MET A 116 -10.10 -2.92 -1.75
CA MET A 116 -10.21 -3.64 -0.50
C MET A 116 -11.19 -4.79 -0.59
N ASN A 117 -10.99 -5.80 0.25
CA ASN A 117 -11.92 -6.91 0.42
C ASN A 117 -11.76 -7.58 1.79
N ILE A 118 -12.78 -8.30 2.25
CA ILE A 118 -12.71 -9.22 3.39
C ILE A 118 -13.04 -10.61 2.84
N MET A 119 -12.07 -11.50 2.90
CA MET A 119 -12.21 -12.89 2.48
C MET A 119 -11.72 -13.80 3.59
N ASP A 120 -12.12 -15.06 3.57
CA ASP A 120 -11.51 -16.03 4.47
C ASP A 120 -10.00 -16.08 4.21
N CYS A 121 -9.25 -16.08 5.31
CA CYS A 121 -7.82 -16.28 5.24
C CYS A 121 -7.54 -17.66 4.64
N GLN A 122 -6.62 -17.72 3.70
CA GLN A 122 -6.33 -18.96 2.99
C GLN A 122 -5.64 -19.95 3.93
N ASP A 123 -6.03 -21.23 3.85
CA ASP A 123 -5.56 -22.33 4.73
C ASP A 123 -5.95 -22.22 6.22
N ASN A 124 -6.91 -21.35 6.58
CA ASN A 124 -7.37 -21.24 7.96
C ASN A 124 -8.58 -22.16 8.25
N ASN A 125 -8.32 -23.30 8.89
CA ASN A 125 -9.36 -24.18 9.46
C ASN A 125 -10.11 -23.56 10.66
N ASN A 126 -9.69 -22.37 11.10
CA ASN A 126 -10.24 -21.68 12.27
C ASN A 126 -11.33 -20.66 11.91
N GLY A 127 -11.72 -20.55 10.63
CA GLY A 127 -12.76 -19.60 10.17
C GLY A 127 -12.38 -18.13 10.39
N ARG A 128 -11.09 -17.81 10.31
CA ARG A 128 -10.61 -16.42 10.41
C ARG A 128 -10.77 -15.70 9.10
N SER A 129 -11.23 -14.45 9.15
CA SER A 129 -11.31 -13.58 7.98
C SER A 129 -10.10 -12.66 7.90
N CYS A 130 -9.70 -12.35 6.67
CA CYS A 130 -8.56 -11.52 6.35
C CYS A 130 -9.03 -10.28 5.58
N ILE A 131 -8.50 -9.12 5.96
CA ILE A 131 -8.66 -7.87 5.23
C ILE A 131 -7.54 -7.80 4.19
N TYR A 132 -7.92 -7.68 2.93
CA TYR A 132 -7.04 -7.48 1.79
C TYR A 132 -7.10 -6.02 1.38
N VAL A 133 -5.93 -5.41 1.17
CA VAL A 133 -5.81 -4.08 0.56
C VAL A 133 -4.77 -4.14 -0.54
N ALA A 134 -5.15 -3.77 -1.75
CA ALA A 134 -4.30 -3.81 -2.94
C ALA A 134 -4.16 -2.43 -3.57
N TRP A 135 -3.01 -2.15 -4.20
CA TRP A 135 -2.75 -0.91 -4.94
C TRP A 135 -2.09 -1.19 -6.28
N GLY A 136 -1.94 -0.15 -7.11
CA GLY A 136 -1.35 -0.28 -8.44
C GLY A 136 -2.25 -1.07 -9.38
N ASP A 137 -1.68 -2.03 -10.11
CA ASP A 137 -2.41 -2.91 -11.02
C ASP A 137 -2.97 -4.17 -10.34
N SER A 138 -2.94 -4.21 -9.01
CA SER A 138 -3.41 -5.33 -8.20
C SER A 138 -4.84 -5.13 -7.70
N SER A 139 -5.55 -6.24 -7.50
CA SER A 139 -6.91 -6.28 -6.98
C SER A 139 -6.97 -7.12 -5.72
N ALA A 140 -7.71 -6.65 -4.70
CA ALA A 140 -7.92 -7.32 -3.41
C ALA A 140 -8.81 -8.58 -3.55
N THR A 141 -8.35 -9.56 -4.33
CA THR A 141 -9.08 -10.77 -4.69
C THR A 141 -8.17 -11.99 -4.64
N ASN A 142 -8.79 -13.16 -4.59
CA ASN A 142 -8.14 -14.45 -4.70
C ASN A 142 -8.51 -15.10 -6.03
N GLY A 143 -7.52 -15.43 -6.87
CA GLY A 143 -7.77 -15.98 -8.20
C GLY A 143 -6.50 -16.28 -8.98
N THR A 144 -6.67 -16.58 -10.26
CA THR A 144 -5.56 -16.90 -11.19
C THR A 144 -5.13 -15.69 -12.04
N GLY A 145 -5.72 -14.52 -11.82
CA GLY A 145 -5.37 -13.29 -12.49
C GLY A 145 -4.00 -12.77 -12.05
N THR A 146 -3.30 -12.08 -12.95
CA THR A 146 -1.94 -11.57 -12.67
C THR A 146 -1.89 -10.52 -11.56
N GLY A 147 -2.98 -9.80 -11.33
CA GLY A 147 -3.10 -8.78 -10.29
C GLY A 147 -3.79 -9.25 -9.00
N ASP A 148 -4.21 -10.51 -8.91
CA ASP A 148 -4.88 -11.02 -7.71
C ASP A 148 -3.84 -11.16 -6.58
N CYS A 149 -4.20 -10.78 -5.35
CA CYS A 149 -3.29 -10.83 -4.21
C CYS A 149 -2.85 -12.26 -3.86
N THR A 150 -3.77 -13.22 -4.03
CA THR A 150 -3.51 -14.64 -3.75
C THR A 150 -4.07 -15.52 -4.86
N ASN A 151 -3.50 -16.72 -4.98
CA ASN A 151 -4.03 -17.82 -5.79
C ASN A 151 -4.11 -19.07 -4.92
N GLY A 152 -5.32 -19.38 -4.43
CA GLY A 152 -5.48 -20.38 -3.39
C GLY A 152 -4.73 -19.95 -2.13
N THR A 153 -3.84 -20.78 -1.61
CA THR A 153 -3.08 -20.50 -0.39
C THR A 153 -1.79 -19.71 -0.58
N ALA A 154 -1.42 -19.40 -1.83
CA ALA A 154 -0.18 -18.72 -2.14
C ALA A 154 -0.39 -17.21 -2.41
N TYR A 155 0.48 -16.37 -1.85
CA TYR A 155 0.59 -14.96 -2.25
C TYR A 155 1.17 -14.85 -3.66
N ASN A 156 0.60 -13.97 -4.49
CA ASN A 156 1.10 -13.73 -5.84
C ASN A 156 2.28 -12.72 -5.80
N PRO A 157 3.51 -13.12 -6.16
CA PRO A 157 4.68 -12.26 -6.02
C PRO A 157 4.68 -11.03 -6.95
N ASN A 158 3.85 -11.04 -8.00
CA ASN A 158 3.71 -9.89 -8.91
C ASN A 158 2.63 -8.90 -8.44
N SER A 159 1.94 -9.21 -7.34
CA SER A 159 0.91 -8.36 -6.77
C SER A 159 1.44 -7.46 -5.65
N THR A 160 0.83 -6.29 -5.53
CA THR A 160 1.09 -5.27 -4.52
C THR A 160 -0.09 -5.21 -3.55
N CYS A 161 0.00 -6.03 -2.51
CA CYS A 161 -1.07 -6.22 -1.53
C CYS A 161 -0.57 -6.31 -0.09
N VAL A 162 -1.46 -5.98 0.84
CA VAL A 162 -1.32 -6.26 2.27
C VAL A 162 -2.50 -7.11 2.70
N ILE A 163 -2.22 -8.18 3.45
CA ILE A 163 -3.21 -9.07 4.04
C ILE A 163 -3.06 -8.97 5.55
N MET A 164 -4.17 -8.69 6.24
CA MET A 164 -4.21 -8.57 7.70
C MET A 164 -5.29 -9.51 8.24
N GLU A 165 -4.94 -10.39 9.18
CA GLU A 165 -5.94 -11.20 9.87
C GLU A 165 -6.85 -10.31 10.73
N ALA A 166 -8.15 -10.53 10.60
CA ALA A 166 -9.21 -9.95 11.43
C ALA A 166 -9.91 -11.07 12.24
N TYR A 167 -10.59 -10.67 13.32
CA TYR A 167 -11.05 -11.54 14.42
C TYR A 167 -12.43 -12.17 14.25
#